data_AF-C4ZL98-F1
#
_entry.id   AF-C4ZL98-F1
#
_cell.length_a   1.000
_cell.length_b   1.000
_cell.length_c   1.000
_cell.angle_alpha   90.00
_cell.angle_beta   90.00
_cell.angle_gamma   90.00
#
_symmetry.space_group_name_H-M   'P 1'
#
loop_
_entity.id
_entity.type
_entity.pdbx_description
1 polymer ?
#
loop_
_entity_poly.entity_id
_entity_poly.type
_entity_poly.pdbx_seq_one_letter_code
_entity_poly.pdbx_strand_id
1 'polypeptide(L)'
;MQHTSTVRLALLALVLAGSLGATAAHAEALACPTLSTATQVQPCPTEDELKYTYTGYCSDNARLYGRDVLTCASFENYKEVKNVALWEAEGGKFDGYLSCNVDAASIKASKAQKLSVERVKTLTRVICDYENDHRLVHRTKSECVVEAADCSGAECKARCD
;
A
#
# COMPACT_ATOMS: atom_id res chain seq x y z
N MET A 1 50.38 6.38 52.62
CA MET A 1 48.92 6.49 52.86
C MET A 1 48.21 6.80 51.55
N GLN A 2 47.87 5.80 50.71
CA GLN A 2 46.97 5.99 49.56
C GLN A 2 46.24 4.67 49.25
N HIS A 3 45.15 4.39 49.96
CA HIS A 3 44.19 3.32 49.64
C HIS A 3 42.84 3.96 49.31
N THR A 4 42.67 4.51 48.10
CA THR A 4 41.38 5.12 47.72
C THR A 4 41.06 5.10 46.22
N SER A 5 41.72 4.26 45.40
CA SER A 5 41.53 4.34 43.93
C SER A 5 40.98 3.08 43.23
N THR A 6 40.86 1.94 43.92
CA THR A 6 40.44 0.68 43.27
C THR A 6 38.94 0.40 43.34
N VAL A 7 38.19 1.02 44.26
CA VAL A 7 36.76 0.72 44.47
C VAL A 7 35.86 1.38 43.42
N ARG A 8 36.29 2.49 42.80
CA ARG A 8 35.47 3.24 41.84
C ARG A 8 35.39 2.57 40.45
N LEU A 9 36.35 1.74 40.06
CA LEU A 9 36.36 1.13 38.73
C LEU A 9 35.41 -0.07 38.59
N ALA A 10 35.08 -0.76 39.69
CA ALA A 10 34.22 -1.94 39.63
C ALA A 10 32.72 -1.59 39.47
N LEU A 11 32.30 -0.39 39.90
CA LEU A 11 30.91 0.05 39.83
C LEU A 11 30.49 0.59 38.46
N LEU A 12 31.44 1.02 37.60
CA LEU A 12 31.14 1.49 36.25
C LEU A 12 31.00 0.37 35.21
N ALA A 13 31.45 -0.85 35.52
CA ALA A 13 31.34 -1.99 34.61
C ALA A 13 29.96 -2.69 34.68
N LEU A 14 29.22 -2.57 35.79
CA LEU A 14 27.93 -3.24 35.95
C LEU A 14 26.73 -2.49 35.34
N VAL A 15 26.87 -1.22 34.96
CA VAL A 15 25.75 -0.42 34.42
C VAL A 15 25.62 -0.55 32.89
N LEU A 16 26.66 -1.02 32.20
CA LEU A 16 26.66 -1.13 30.73
C LEU A 16 26.18 -2.49 30.19
N ALA A 17 25.82 -3.44 31.04
CA ALA A 17 25.33 -4.77 30.63
C ALA A 17 23.79 -4.85 30.53
N GLY A 18 23.05 -3.80 30.90
CA GLY A 18 21.60 -3.85 31.09
C GLY A 18 20.73 -3.33 29.93
N SER A 19 21.31 -2.80 28.85
CA SER A 19 20.54 -2.06 27.82
C SER A 19 20.56 -2.66 26.41
N LEU A 20 20.93 -3.93 26.25
CA LEU A 20 20.52 -4.69 25.04
C LEU A 20 19.10 -5.24 25.25
N GLY A 21 18.14 -4.32 25.39
CA GLY A 21 16.74 -4.64 25.12
C GLY A 21 16.63 -4.92 23.63
N ALA A 22 16.77 -6.18 23.25
CA ALA A 22 16.31 -6.65 21.94
C ALA A 22 14.82 -6.29 21.87
N THR A 23 14.49 -5.24 21.12
CA THR A 23 13.11 -4.96 20.75
C THR A 23 12.67 -6.19 19.97
N ALA A 24 11.84 -7.04 20.59
CA ALA A 24 11.15 -8.07 19.86
C ALA A 24 10.46 -7.38 18.68
N ALA A 25 10.80 -7.80 17.46
CA ALA A 25 10.04 -7.40 16.29
C ALA A 25 8.61 -7.90 16.53
N HIS A 26 7.72 -6.98 16.91
CA HIS A 26 6.31 -7.31 17.09
C HIS A 26 5.74 -7.48 15.70
N ALA A 27 5.39 -8.72 15.38
CA ALA A 27 4.71 -9.03 14.14
C ALA A 27 3.41 -8.20 14.06
N GLU A 28 3.32 -7.30 13.08
CA GLU A 28 2.15 -6.44 12.90
C GLU A 28 1.06 -7.25 12.21
N ALA A 29 -0.12 -7.29 12.84
CA ALA A 29 -1.33 -7.80 12.22
C ALA A 29 -1.92 -6.73 11.31
N LEU A 30 -2.02 -7.02 10.01
CA LEU A 30 -2.63 -6.14 9.01
C LEU A 30 -3.94 -6.74 8.50
N ALA A 31 -5.01 -5.96 8.58
CA ALA A 31 -6.30 -6.28 7.97
C ALA A 31 -6.58 -5.32 6.81
N CYS A 32 -7.53 -5.68 5.94
CA CYS A 32 -7.97 -4.74 4.91
C CYS A 32 -8.75 -3.58 5.54
N PRO A 33 -8.37 -2.31 5.30
CA PRO A 33 -9.07 -1.19 5.88
C PRO A 33 -10.48 -1.06 5.30
N THR A 34 -11.41 -0.54 6.10
CA THR A 34 -12.71 -0.07 5.57
C THR A 34 -12.49 1.13 4.65
N LEU A 35 -13.19 1.17 3.52
CA LEU A 35 -13.13 2.32 2.61
C LEU A 35 -13.95 3.52 3.09
N SER A 36 -14.78 3.37 4.13
CA SER A 36 -15.59 4.47 4.67
C SER A 36 -14.76 5.67 5.14
N THR A 37 -13.53 5.44 5.60
CA THR A 37 -12.58 6.47 6.05
C THR A 37 -11.51 6.79 5.01
N ALA A 38 -11.56 6.16 3.83
CA ALA A 38 -10.61 6.44 2.76
C ALA A 38 -10.77 7.86 2.24
N THR A 39 -9.65 8.47 1.87
CA THR A 39 -9.57 9.85 1.41
C THR A 39 -9.00 9.88 0.00
N GLN A 40 -9.66 10.60 -0.88
CA GLN A 40 -9.12 10.92 -2.19
C GLN A 40 -8.03 11.99 -2.02
N VAL A 41 -6.80 11.65 -2.38
CA VAL A 41 -5.62 12.51 -2.16
C VAL A 41 -5.44 13.51 -3.29
N GLN A 42 -5.87 13.16 -4.50
CA GLN A 42 -5.79 14.01 -5.69
C GLN A 42 -7.13 14.03 -6.43
N PRO A 43 -7.51 15.15 -7.05
CA PRO A 43 -8.74 15.22 -7.84
C PRO A 43 -8.70 14.23 -9.00
N CYS A 44 -9.88 13.85 -9.48
CA CYS A 44 -9.99 13.09 -10.72
C CYS A 44 -9.48 13.94 -11.90
N PRO A 45 -8.77 13.35 -12.87
CA PRO A 45 -8.35 14.05 -14.07
C PRO A 45 -9.53 14.69 -14.79
N THR A 46 -9.34 15.91 -15.28
CA THR A 46 -10.27 16.53 -16.22
C THR A 46 -10.21 15.83 -17.58
N GLU A 47 -11.24 16.01 -18.40
CA GLU A 47 -11.25 15.43 -19.74
C GLU A 47 -10.10 15.96 -20.62
N ASP A 48 -9.76 17.24 -20.49
CA ASP A 48 -8.65 17.83 -21.26
C ASP A 48 -7.29 17.27 -20.83
N GLU A 49 -7.09 17.03 -19.52
CA GLU A 49 -5.89 16.34 -19.02
C GLU A 49 -5.80 14.89 -19.52
N LEU A 50 -6.93 14.19 -19.58
CA LEU A 50 -6.98 12.83 -20.15
C LEU A 50 -6.67 12.85 -21.65
N LYS A 51 -7.24 13.79 -22.42
CA LYS A 51 -6.93 13.93 -23.85
C LYS A 51 -5.46 14.23 -24.06
N TYR A 52 -4.90 15.13 -23.26
CA TYR A 52 -3.47 15.46 -23.30
C TYR A 52 -2.60 14.21 -23.03
N THR A 53 -2.88 13.50 -21.94
CA THR A 53 -2.10 12.31 -21.56
C THR A 53 -2.31 11.11 -22.50
N TYR A 54 -3.48 10.98 -23.14
CA TYR A 54 -3.74 10.02 -24.21
C TYR A 54 -2.79 10.23 -25.39
N THR A 55 -2.62 11.47 -25.86
CA THR A 55 -1.70 11.76 -26.99
C THR A 55 -0.26 11.37 -26.66
N GLY A 56 0.20 11.61 -25.42
CA GLY A 56 1.53 11.21 -24.97
C GLY A 56 1.68 9.70 -24.81
N TYR A 57 0.74 9.06 -24.11
CA TYR A 57 0.80 7.63 -23.76
C TYR A 57 0.59 6.72 -24.98
N CYS A 58 -0.30 7.10 -25.90
CA CYS A 58 -0.70 6.32 -27.07
C CYS A 58 -0.14 6.85 -28.40
N SER A 59 0.84 7.76 -28.39
CA SER A 59 1.54 8.23 -29.59
C SER A 59 2.11 7.07 -30.43
N ASP A 60 2.33 7.32 -31.73
CA ASP A 60 2.75 6.29 -32.69
C ASP A 60 4.02 5.52 -32.27
N ASN A 61 4.96 6.21 -31.63
CA ASN A 61 6.17 5.57 -31.09
C ASN A 61 5.85 4.60 -29.95
N ALA A 62 4.81 4.86 -29.14
CA ALA A 62 4.42 4.00 -28.04
C ALA A 62 3.76 2.68 -28.53
N ARG A 63 3.04 2.71 -29.65
CA ARG A 63 2.45 1.51 -30.30
C ARG A 63 3.52 0.60 -30.91
N LEU A 64 4.59 1.19 -31.46
CA LEU A 64 5.73 0.49 -32.06
C LEU A 64 6.48 -0.42 -31.06
N TYR A 65 6.48 -0.09 -29.78
CA TYR A 65 7.16 -0.87 -28.73
C TYR A 65 6.21 -1.80 -27.94
N GLY A 66 5.05 -2.15 -28.51
CA GLY A 66 4.15 -3.15 -27.94
C GLY A 66 3.40 -2.71 -26.68
N ARG A 67 3.15 -1.41 -26.50
CA ARG A 67 2.24 -0.96 -25.44
C ARG A 67 0.81 -1.44 -25.70
N ASP A 68 0.08 -1.59 -24.60
CA ASP A 68 -1.29 -2.06 -24.49
C ASP A 68 -2.20 -1.58 -25.64
N VAL A 69 -2.33 -2.44 -26.66
CA VAL A 69 -3.05 -2.15 -27.91
C VAL A 69 -4.52 -1.89 -27.64
N LEU A 70 -5.09 -2.49 -26.58
CA LEU A 70 -6.49 -2.32 -26.22
C LEU A 70 -6.73 -0.97 -25.56
N THR A 71 -5.89 -0.58 -24.59
CA THR A 71 -5.95 0.75 -23.96
C THR A 71 -5.77 1.87 -25.00
N CYS A 72 -4.90 1.68 -25.99
CA CYS A 72 -4.62 2.68 -27.03
C CYS A 72 -5.46 2.56 -28.31
N ALA A 73 -6.53 1.77 -28.30
CA ALA A 73 -7.42 1.65 -29.46
C ALA A 73 -8.33 2.88 -29.66
N SER A 74 -8.71 3.54 -28.58
CA SER A 74 -9.56 4.73 -28.58
C SER A 74 -9.30 5.58 -27.33
N PHE A 75 -9.72 6.85 -27.36
CA PHE A 75 -9.70 7.69 -26.17
C PHE A 75 -10.58 7.13 -25.04
N GLU A 76 -11.73 6.54 -25.36
CA GLU A 76 -12.62 5.96 -24.36
C GLU A 76 -11.99 4.75 -23.66
N ASN A 77 -11.33 3.86 -24.39
CA ASN A 77 -10.61 2.74 -23.79
C ASN A 77 -9.49 3.23 -22.85
N TYR A 78 -8.79 4.29 -23.26
CA TYR A 78 -7.79 4.93 -22.42
C TYR A 78 -8.42 5.51 -21.15
N LYS A 79 -9.53 6.23 -21.30
CA LYS A 79 -10.28 6.86 -20.21
C LYS A 79 -10.78 5.81 -19.21
N GLU A 80 -11.30 4.68 -19.66
CA GLU A 80 -11.72 3.58 -18.77
C GLU A 80 -10.59 3.08 -17.85
N VAL A 81 -9.34 3.08 -18.35
CA VAL A 81 -8.18 2.57 -17.59
C VAL A 81 -7.46 3.66 -16.81
N LYS A 82 -7.44 4.90 -17.31
CA LYS A 82 -6.59 5.99 -16.82
C LYS A 82 -7.35 7.11 -16.11
N ASN A 83 -8.68 7.11 -16.17
CA ASN A 83 -9.50 8.00 -15.34
C ASN A 83 -9.53 7.49 -13.90
N VAL A 84 -8.42 7.67 -13.20
CA VAL A 84 -8.21 7.19 -11.83
C VAL A 84 -7.63 8.30 -10.97
N ALA A 85 -7.89 8.24 -9.66
CA ALA A 85 -7.26 9.11 -8.67
C ALA A 85 -6.64 8.28 -7.55
N LEU A 86 -5.62 8.81 -6.89
CA LEU A 86 -5.03 8.19 -5.70
C LEU A 86 -5.98 8.34 -4.51
N TRP A 87 -6.21 7.22 -3.85
CA TRP A 87 -6.92 7.11 -2.58
C TRP A 87 -6.02 6.48 -1.54
N GLU A 88 -6.19 6.92 -0.31
CA GLU A 88 -5.47 6.44 0.86
C GLU A 88 -6.45 6.04 1.97
N ALA A 89 -6.11 4.98 2.69
CA ALA A 89 -6.83 4.51 3.87
C ALA A 89 -5.87 4.29 5.04
N GLU A 90 -6.41 4.26 6.26
CA GLU A 90 -5.66 4.05 7.51
C GLU A 90 -4.44 4.99 7.65
N GLY A 91 -4.66 6.29 7.42
CA GLY A 91 -3.59 7.29 7.53
C GLY A 91 -2.47 7.13 6.48
N GLY A 92 -2.80 6.60 5.29
CA GLY A 92 -1.86 6.44 4.19
C GLY A 92 -1.08 5.13 4.22
N LYS A 93 -1.35 4.22 5.16
CA LYS A 93 -0.72 2.89 5.17
C LYS A 93 -1.10 2.05 3.95
N PHE A 94 -2.33 2.21 3.47
CA PHE A 94 -2.85 1.56 2.28
C PHE A 94 -3.19 2.61 1.23
N ASP A 95 -2.70 2.41 0.01
CA ASP A 95 -2.92 3.32 -1.11
C ASP A 95 -3.30 2.58 -2.40
N GLY A 96 -4.02 3.26 -3.29
CA GLY A 96 -4.38 2.71 -4.59
C GLY A 96 -4.98 3.76 -5.52
N TYR A 97 -4.86 3.51 -6.83
CA TYR A 97 -5.52 4.30 -7.85
C TYR A 97 -6.90 3.71 -8.12
N LEU A 98 -7.95 4.41 -7.73
CA LEU A 98 -9.34 3.97 -7.89
C LEU A 98 -10.02 4.73 -9.03
N SER A 99 -10.96 4.07 -9.70
CA SER A 99 -11.65 4.62 -10.86
C SER A 99 -12.49 5.84 -10.50
N CYS A 100 -12.32 6.90 -11.29
CA CYS A 100 -13.13 8.10 -11.27
C CYS A 100 -14.43 7.96 -12.07
N ASN A 101 -14.68 6.79 -12.68
CA ASN A 101 -15.97 6.45 -13.29
C ASN A 101 -17.01 5.99 -12.25
N VAL A 102 -16.60 5.82 -10.99
CA VAL A 102 -17.45 5.46 -9.85
C VAL A 102 -17.46 6.63 -8.88
N ASP A 103 -18.63 6.95 -8.32
CA ASP A 103 -18.74 8.05 -7.37
C ASP A 103 -18.08 7.71 -6.02
N ALA A 104 -17.64 8.75 -5.31
CA ALA A 104 -16.94 8.61 -4.04
C ALA A 104 -17.75 7.88 -2.96
N ALA A 105 -19.09 7.98 -2.95
CA ALA A 105 -19.89 7.28 -1.96
C ALA A 105 -19.91 5.78 -2.23
N SER A 106 -20.01 5.38 -3.50
CA SER A 106 -19.91 3.97 -3.93
C SER A 106 -18.53 3.38 -3.62
N ILE A 107 -17.45 4.13 -3.84
CA ILE A 107 -16.10 3.71 -3.42
C ILE A 107 -16.05 3.48 -1.91
N LYS A 108 -16.52 4.45 -1.12
CA LYS A 108 -16.50 4.38 0.36
C LYS A 108 -17.39 3.29 0.94
N ALA A 109 -18.42 2.86 0.22
CA ALA A 109 -19.32 1.78 0.61
C ALA A 109 -18.82 0.38 0.20
N SER A 110 -17.81 0.30 -0.67
CA SER A 110 -17.31 -0.97 -1.20
C SER A 110 -16.65 -1.82 -0.12
N LYS A 111 -17.01 -3.11 -0.09
CA LYS A 111 -16.51 -4.06 0.92
C LYS A 111 -15.26 -4.78 0.45
N ALA A 112 -14.37 -5.10 1.39
CA ALA A 112 -13.23 -5.95 1.13
C ALA A 112 -13.72 -7.37 0.82
N GLN A 113 -13.17 -7.98 -0.23
CA GLN A 113 -13.52 -9.32 -0.69
C GLN A 113 -12.35 -10.29 -0.49
N LYS A 114 -11.11 -9.82 -0.68
CA LYS A 114 -9.94 -10.68 -0.59
C LYS A 114 -8.68 -9.94 -0.13
N LEU A 115 -7.89 -10.59 0.70
CA LEU A 115 -6.52 -10.21 1.05
C LEU A 115 -5.53 -11.19 0.39
N SER A 116 -4.45 -10.64 -0.18
CA SER A 116 -3.33 -11.43 -0.70
C SER A 116 -1.99 -10.78 -0.42
N VAL A 117 -0.92 -11.55 -0.49
CA VAL A 117 0.45 -11.05 -0.36
C VAL A 117 1.26 -11.44 -1.59
N GLU A 118 2.00 -10.49 -2.15
CA GLU A 118 2.98 -10.75 -3.20
C GLU A 118 4.32 -10.07 -2.91
N ARG A 119 5.40 -10.65 -3.46
CA ARG A 119 6.74 -10.09 -3.39
C ARG A 119 7.11 -9.46 -4.73
N VAL A 120 7.45 -8.18 -4.74
CA VAL A 120 7.93 -7.45 -5.93
C VAL A 120 9.32 -6.90 -5.64
N LYS A 121 10.34 -7.53 -6.22
CA LYS A 121 11.75 -7.23 -5.95
C LYS A 121 12.03 -7.30 -4.43
N THR A 122 12.35 -6.17 -3.81
CA THR A 122 12.66 -6.05 -2.38
C THR A 122 11.49 -5.57 -1.54
N LEU A 123 10.31 -5.35 -2.13
CA LEU A 123 9.10 -4.97 -1.41
C LEU A 123 8.10 -6.13 -1.34
N THR A 124 7.41 -6.21 -0.20
CA THR A 124 6.23 -7.04 0.00
C THR A 124 5.01 -6.16 -0.15
N ARG A 125 3.99 -6.63 -0.87
CA ARG A 125 2.72 -5.96 -1.06
C ARG A 125 1.64 -6.78 -0.39
N VAL A 126 0.98 -6.20 0.61
CA VAL A 126 -0.29 -6.72 1.13
C VAL A 126 -1.39 -6.04 0.32
N ILE A 127 -2.17 -6.82 -0.40
CA ILE A 127 -3.15 -6.35 -1.38
C ILE A 127 -4.54 -6.68 -0.87
N CYS A 128 -5.38 -5.65 -0.83
CA CYS A 128 -6.79 -5.75 -0.50
C CYS A 128 -7.61 -5.47 -1.75
N ASP A 129 -8.36 -6.48 -2.18
CA ASP A 129 -9.34 -6.40 -3.26
C ASP A 129 -10.73 -6.19 -2.67
N TYR A 130 -11.47 -5.27 -3.26
CA TYR A 130 -12.79 -4.87 -2.84
C TYR A 130 -13.78 -5.09 -3.99
N GLU A 131 -15.07 -4.88 -3.71
CA GLU A 131 -16.09 -4.72 -4.75
C GLU A 131 -15.72 -3.63 -5.77
N ASN A 132 -16.33 -3.68 -6.96
CA ASN A 132 -16.07 -2.74 -8.06
C ASN A 132 -14.61 -2.69 -8.51
N ASP A 133 -13.90 -3.82 -8.37
CA ASP A 133 -12.48 -3.99 -8.71
C ASP A 133 -11.55 -2.95 -8.07
N HIS A 134 -11.96 -2.38 -6.93
CA HIS A 134 -11.14 -1.46 -6.17
C HIS A 134 -10.01 -2.22 -5.47
N ARG A 135 -8.81 -1.64 -5.46
CA ARG A 135 -7.63 -2.27 -4.88
C ARG A 135 -6.80 -1.25 -4.11
N LEU A 136 -6.59 -1.52 -2.83
CA LEU A 136 -5.62 -0.81 -2.00
C LEU A 136 -4.45 -1.74 -1.63
N VAL A 137 -3.27 -1.15 -1.47
CA VAL A 137 -2.02 -1.88 -1.29
C VAL A 137 -1.25 -1.25 -0.14
N HIS A 138 -0.84 -2.07 0.82
CA HIS A 138 0.21 -1.71 1.77
C HIS A 138 1.55 -2.24 1.27
N ARG A 139 2.57 -1.39 1.25
CA ARG A 139 3.93 -1.75 0.80
C ARG A 139 4.89 -1.70 1.97
N THR A 140 5.58 -2.81 2.21
CA THR A 140 6.56 -2.92 3.30
C THR A 140 7.81 -3.68 2.85
N LYS A 141 8.90 -3.54 3.60
CA LYS A 141 10.10 -4.38 3.45
C LYS A 141 10.02 -5.67 4.27
N SER A 142 9.13 -5.71 5.26
CA SER A 142 8.83 -6.89 6.08
C SER A 142 8.36 -8.06 5.23
N GLU A 143 8.62 -9.27 5.70
CA GLU A 143 7.99 -10.46 5.16
C GLU A 143 6.57 -10.55 5.72
N CYS A 144 5.59 -10.82 4.86
CA CYS A 144 4.20 -10.94 5.27
C CYS A 144 3.63 -12.28 4.82
N VAL A 145 2.77 -12.85 5.65
CA VAL A 145 2.03 -14.09 5.35
C VAL A 145 0.54 -13.86 5.53
N VAL A 146 -0.27 -14.46 4.65
CA VAL A 146 -1.73 -14.42 4.77
C VAL A 146 -2.16 -15.42 5.84
N GLU A 147 -2.89 -14.95 6.85
CA GLU A 147 -3.52 -15.78 7.88
C GLU A 147 -4.98 -16.10 7.52
N ALA A 148 -5.68 -15.14 6.92
CA ALA A 148 -7.04 -15.30 6.39
C ALA A 148 -7.20 -14.50 5.10
N ALA A 149 -7.53 -15.17 3.99
CA ALA A 149 -7.57 -14.56 2.66
C ALA A 149 -8.96 -14.03 2.25
N ASP A 150 -10.04 -14.71 2.64
CA ASP A 150 -11.41 -14.35 2.29
C ASP A 150 -11.94 -13.30 3.29
N CYS A 151 -12.38 -12.15 2.77
CA CYS A 151 -12.90 -11.04 3.58
C CYS A 151 -14.45 -10.97 3.58
N SER A 152 -15.13 -11.84 2.82
CA SER A 152 -16.57 -11.70 2.54
C SER A 152 -17.46 -12.05 3.74
N GLY A 153 -16.99 -12.94 4.64
CA GLY A 153 -17.72 -13.36 5.84
C GLY A 153 -17.15 -12.84 7.17
N ALA A 154 -15.85 -12.52 7.20
CA ALA A 154 -15.14 -12.05 8.39
C ALA A 154 -13.94 -11.18 7.98
N GLU A 155 -13.29 -10.54 8.95
CA GLU A 155 -12.06 -9.77 8.69
C GLU A 155 -10.94 -10.70 8.20
N CYS A 156 -10.41 -10.39 7.02
CA CYS A 156 -9.23 -11.03 6.46
C CYS A 156 -7.95 -10.40 7.02
N LYS A 157 -6.86 -11.17 7.07
CA LYS A 157 -5.68 -10.82 7.86
C LYS A 157 -4.38 -11.33 7.27
N ALA A 158 -3.35 -10.51 7.37
CA ALA A 158 -1.95 -10.90 7.19
C ALA A 158 -1.15 -10.56 8.45
N ARG A 159 -0.03 -11.25 8.62
CA ARG A 159 0.98 -10.96 9.64
C ARG A 159 2.28 -10.60 8.96
N CYS A 160 2.90 -9.50 9.39
CA CYS A 160 4.18 -9.02 8.87
C CYS A 160 5.25 -8.97 9.98
N ASP A 161 6.46 -9.43 9.69
CA ASP A 161 7.57 -9.55 10.66
C ASP A 161 8.68 -8.49 10.46
#